data_AF-A0A0S2W2A0-F1
#
_entry.id   AF-A0A0S2W2A0-F1
#
_cell.length_a   1.000
_cell.length_b   1.000
_cell.length_c   1.000
_cell.angle_alpha   90.00
_cell.angle_beta   90.00
_cell.angle_gamma   90.00
#
_symmetry.space_group_name_H-M   'P 1'
#
loop_
_entity.id
_entity.type
_entity.pdbx_description
1 polymer ?
#
loop_
_entity_poly.entity_id
_entity_poly.type
_entity_poly.pdbx_seq_one_letter_code
_entity_poly.pdbx_strand_id
1 'polypeptide(L)'
;MKKRHTALFFTFVLLLTTLCACGHQAEQTEQAESNGGEPTKGSITREPAKPSPEPPKEIAVTELYSEEGEGASDDGFSYRYSFHVPQIEDDTADAAGINQEIASTYGEIAKECLESVQKKEPPYCSSVEYESFHSGEILSLVLKCAYFYDGFEGYTVYSYDTAKGVRLTNEDILKMQNITEAEYLTALRRAAAKEFDDAFHAVWDNMEDIHSGGYQELRSWTLSEQNLNLDLPLHLDNGAVHVIAHIGSPAGASYMDRDLVLNLEEDIGQTETAQLGDYLTVKRQGNVVTLRIRQTPRLEALLGEDGLIHTDAALYDKDLTVNGLYGSYTKIFCGEIGEADEPFVFLLTEEGRVECIDVLSCLLCGTICGGGPLLGTADVKDLVQSSADGLPDVWAVTKSGEKVGLWDTASFQRYTIPASLQNSGWWNDETGGSLTVSEGNGDNFNYCVFRETGSVSVEIHGILNYLGMTEKGMVYAYRLWGPFSNGPGLTGAAAFDQRSQFSGNDYESTLTVTELGGTPLIGEQTGDTTVLMSSFG
;
A
#
# COMPACT_ATOMS: atom_id res chain seq x y z
N MET A 1 -3.84 -30.56 -14.49
CA MET A 1 -4.80 -31.50 -15.16
C MET A 1 -5.13 -31.01 -16.57
N LYS A 2 -5.46 -31.93 -17.49
CA LYS A 2 -5.56 -31.73 -18.95
C LYS A 2 -6.64 -30.71 -19.41
N LYS A 3 -6.22 -29.84 -20.36
CA LYS A 3 -6.92 -29.27 -21.54
C LYS A 3 -8.44 -29.04 -21.45
N ARG A 4 -8.82 -27.76 -21.49
CA ARG A 4 -9.92 -27.26 -22.34
C ARG A 4 -9.52 -25.89 -22.92
N HIS A 5 -9.34 -25.84 -24.24
CA HIS A 5 -9.19 -24.59 -24.98
C HIS A 5 -10.55 -24.07 -25.44
N THR A 6 -10.60 -22.74 -25.57
CA THR A 6 -11.17 -21.95 -26.69
C THR A 6 -12.43 -21.12 -26.38
N ALA A 7 -12.18 -19.80 -26.43
CA ALA A 7 -13.01 -18.68 -26.87
C ALA A 7 -14.11 -18.14 -25.96
N LEU A 8 -13.95 -16.89 -25.51
CA LEU A 8 -14.60 -15.75 -26.19
C LEU A 8 -13.93 -14.40 -25.83
N PHE A 9 -13.93 -13.51 -26.82
CA PHE A 9 -13.42 -12.15 -26.85
C PHE A 9 -14.35 -11.12 -26.15
N PHE A 10 -13.76 -9.98 -25.75
CA PHE A 10 -14.34 -8.64 -25.53
C PHE A 10 -15.53 -8.49 -24.57
N THR A 11 -15.24 -8.02 -23.35
CA THR A 11 -16.09 -7.04 -22.63
C THR A 11 -15.24 -6.27 -21.60
N PHE A 12 -14.64 -5.15 -21.99
CA PHE A 12 -14.19 -4.13 -21.04
C PHE A 12 -14.34 -2.75 -21.71
N VAL A 13 -15.59 -2.39 -21.99
CA VAL A 13 -16.03 -1.03 -22.35
C VAL A 13 -17.41 -0.84 -21.73
N LEU A 14 -17.45 -0.25 -20.54
CA LEU A 14 -18.47 0.64 -19.94
C LEU A 14 -18.38 0.54 -18.42
N LEU A 15 -17.59 1.43 -17.81
CA LEU A 15 -17.80 1.86 -16.43
C LEU A 15 -17.47 3.35 -16.38
N LEU A 16 -18.29 4.11 -17.12
CA LEU A 16 -18.39 5.55 -17.05
C LEU A 16 -19.88 5.85 -17.06
N THR A 17 -20.37 6.33 -15.91
CA THR A 17 -21.49 7.25 -15.67
C THR A 17 -22.44 6.84 -14.54
N THR A 18 -22.61 7.82 -13.64
CA THR A 18 -23.77 8.13 -12.79
C THR A 18 -23.93 7.40 -11.47
N LEU A 19 -23.79 8.15 -10.37
CA LEU A 19 -24.91 8.50 -9.49
C LEU A 19 -24.55 9.74 -8.64
N CYS A 20 -25.01 10.89 -9.12
CA CYS A 20 -25.19 12.09 -8.31
C CYS A 20 -26.69 12.26 -8.12
N ALA A 21 -27.18 12.28 -6.88
CA ALA A 21 -28.57 12.58 -6.58
C ALA A 21 -28.68 13.21 -5.18
N CYS A 22 -28.68 14.54 -5.16
CA CYS A 22 -29.05 15.36 -4.00
C CYS A 22 -30.51 15.09 -3.58
N GLY A 23 -30.71 14.72 -2.32
CA GLY A 23 -32.02 14.63 -1.69
C GLY A 23 -32.35 15.90 -0.90
N HIS A 24 -33.17 16.77 -1.48
CA HIS A 24 -33.92 17.80 -0.73
C HIS A 24 -35.22 17.17 -0.22
N GLN A 25 -35.50 17.24 1.07
CA GLN A 25 -36.85 16.98 1.57
C GLN A 25 -37.30 17.96 2.66
N ALA A 26 -38.45 18.54 2.35
CA ALA A 26 -39.18 19.61 3.00
C ALA A 26 -39.47 19.44 4.51
N GLU A 27 -39.41 20.58 5.20
CA GLU A 27 -40.01 20.84 6.50
C GLU A 27 -41.54 20.64 6.47
N GLN A 28 -42.07 19.98 7.50
CA GLN A 28 -43.48 20.05 7.88
C GLN A 28 -43.61 20.77 9.23
N THR A 29 -44.50 21.75 9.21
CA THR A 29 -44.94 22.60 10.31
C THR A 29 -45.95 21.84 11.20
N GLU A 30 -45.75 21.83 12.51
CA GLU A 30 -46.85 21.67 13.48
C GLU A 30 -46.72 22.66 14.65
N GLN A 31 -47.75 23.50 14.80
CA GLN A 31 -48.02 24.34 15.96
C GLN A 31 -48.90 23.56 16.96
N ALA A 32 -48.62 23.70 18.27
CA ALA A 32 -49.62 23.79 19.36
C ALA A 32 -48.91 24.26 20.65
N GLU A 33 -49.10 25.52 21.05
CA GLU A 33 -50.01 25.99 22.12
C GLU A 33 -49.39 26.10 23.54
N SER A 34 -49.05 27.35 23.86
CA SER A 34 -49.24 28.09 25.12
C SER A 34 -49.76 27.33 26.36
N ASN A 35 -49.05 27.51 27.49
CA ASN A 35 -49.70 27.97 28.72
C ASN A 35 -48.74 28.76 29.62
N GLY A 36 -49.20 29.93 30.07
CA GLY A 36 -48.42 30.92 30.80
C GLY A 36 -48.40 30.75 32.33
N GLY A 37 -47.50 31.51 32.93
CA GLY A 37 -47.44 31.78 34.37
C GLY A 37 -46.19 32.56 34.75
N GLU A 38 -46.34 33.85 35.05
CA GLU A 38 -45.34 34.72 35.71
C GLU A 38 -45.97 35.26 37.02
N PRO A 39 -45.23 35.90 37.96
CA PRO A 39 -43.79 35.83 38.25
C PRO A 39 -43.52 35.69 39.77
N THR A 40 -42.27 35.45 40.19
CA THR A 40 -41.83 35.91 41.53
C THR A 40 -40.38 36.36 41.51
N LYS A 41 -40.18 37.63 41.88
CA LYS A 41 -38.91 38.37 41.98
C LYS A 41 -37.92 37.70 42.94
N GLY A 42 -36.71 37.46 42.46
CA GLY A 42 -35.52 37.21 43.29
C GLY A 42 -34.29 37.84 42.63
N SER A 43 -33.78 38.93 43.22
CA SER A 43 -32.60 39.66 42.75
C SER A 43 -31.33 38.87 43.06
N ILE A 44 -30.56 38.50 42.03
CA ILE A 44 -29.18 38.02 42.18
C ILE A 44 -28.29 38.82 41.24
N THR A 45 -27.24 39.37 41.83
CA THR A 45 -26.19 40.22 41.27
C THR A 45 -25.52 39.56 40.05
N ARG A 46 -25.46 40.29 38.92
CA ARG A 46 -24.83 39.84 37.67
C ARG A 46 -23.31 40.07 37.73
N GLU A 47 -22.53 38.99 37.74
CA GLU A 47 -21.12 39.00 37.30
C GLU A 47 -21.04 39.41 35.81
N PRO A 48 -19.95 40.04 35.36
CA PRO A 48 -19.79 40.40 33.96
C PRO A 48 -19.75 39.14 33.09
N ALA A 49 -20.64 39.09 32.11
CA ALA A 49 -20.71 38.00 31.14
C ALA A 49 -19.37 37.88 30.40
N LYS A 50 -18.81 36.68 30.41
CA LYS A 50 -17.73 36.25 29.50
C LYS A 50 -18.20 36.55 28.06
N PRO A 51 -17.36 37.11 27.18
CA PRO A 51 -17.75 37.34 25.80
C PRO A 51 -18.20 36.02 25.19
N SER A 52 -19.41 36.03 24.61
CA SER A 52 -19.91 34.94 23.78
C SER A 52 -18.94 34.79 22.60
N PRO A 53 -18.54 33.57 22.21
CA PRO A 53 -17.75 33.39 21.00
C PRO A 53 -18.51 34.01 19.83
N GLU A 54 -17.81 34.83 19.04
CA GLU A 54 -18.32 35.31 17.76
C GLU A 54 -18.68 34.09 16.91
N PRO A 55 -19.79 34.16 16.13
CA PRO A 55 -20.13 33.06 15.23
C PRO A 55 -18.95 32.78 14.28
N PRO A 56 -18.69 31.51 13.94
CA PRO A 56 -17.63 31.14 13.00
C PRO A 56 -17.73 31.97 11.72
N LYS A 57 -16.58 32.38 11.20
CA LYS A 57 -16.53 33.09 9.91
C LYS A 57 -16.86 32.09 8.81
N GLU A 58 -18.04 32.21 8.22
CA GLU A 58 -18.43 31.39 7.07
C GLU A 58 -17.69 31.90 5.83
N ILE A 59 -16.67 31.16 5.41
CA ILE A 59 -15.87 31.47 4.21
C ILE A 59 -16.50 30.75 3.02
N ALA A 60 -16.87 31.52 2.00
CA ALA A 60 -17.44 30.99 0.77
C ALA A 60 -16.34 30.57 -0.22
N VAL A 61 -16.67 29.59 -1.07
CA VAL A 61 -15.88 29.20 -2.23
C VAL A 61 -16.67 29.59 -3.47
N THR A 62 -16.08 30.37 -4.37
CA THR A 62 -16.68 30.76 -5.66
C THR A 62 -15.83 30.25 -6.81
N GLU A 63 -16.22 30.53 -8.05
CA GLU A 63 -15.50 30.07 -9.24
C GLU A 63 -14.95 31.26 -10.05
N LEU A 64 -13.65 31.20 -10.40
CA LEU A 64 -13.00 32.09 -11.34
C LEU A 64 -13.48 31.85 -12.78
N TYR A 65 -13.66 30.57 -13.12
CA TYR A 65 -14.18 30.10 -14.40
C TYR A 65 -15.21 29.00 -14.15
N SER A 66 -16.29 29.05 -14.91
CA SER A 66 -17.41 28.11 -14.84
C SER A 66 -17.97 27.92 -16.24
N GLU A 67 -17.39 27.00 -17.00
CA GLU A 67 -17.87 26.65 -18.33
C GLU A 67 -17.81 25.14 -18.57
N GLU A 68 -18.91 24.57 -19.01
CA GLU A 68 -19.02 23.17 -19.43
C GLU A 68 -19.72 23.07 -20.78
N GLY A 69 -19.43 22.03 -21.55
CA GLY A 69 -20.02 21.87 -22.87
C GLY A 69 -19.55 20.66 -23.65
N GLU A 70 -19.92 20.67 -24.92
CA GLU A 70 -19.53 19.67 -25.92
C GLU A 70 -19.08 20.35 -27.21
N GLY A 71 -18.15 19.71 -27.92
CA GLY A 71 -17.61 20.21 -29.17
C GLY A 71 -17.30 19.07 -30.14
N ALA A 72 -16.98 19.45 -31.37
CA ALA A 72 -16.50 18.53 -32.39
C ALA A 72 -15.39 19.22 -33.17
N SER A 73 -14.28 18.52 -33.36
CA SER A 73 -13.19 19.00 -34.20
C SER A 73 -13.51 18.91 -35.68
N ASP A 74 -12.72 19.60 -36.50
CA ASP A 74 -12.93 19.67 -37.96
C ASP A 74 -12.84 18.30 -38.66
N ASP A 75 -12.17 17.32 -38.05
CA ASP A 75 -12.10 15.92 -38.49
C ASP A 75 -13.27 15.05 -38.01
N GLY A 76 -14.23 15.64 -37.28
CA GLY A 76 -15.46 15.00 -36.81
C GLY A 76 -15.34 14.29 -35.46
N PHE A 77 -14.23 14.44 -34.74
CA PHE A 77 -14.06 13.87 -33.41
C PHE A 77 -14.81 14.70 -32.34
N SER A 78 -15.73 14.06 -31.61
CA SER A 78 -16.54 14.71 -30.58
C SER A 78 -15.88 14.64 -29.20
N TYR A 79 -15.95 15.73 -28.44
CA TYR A 79 -15.42 15.81 -27.07
C TYR A 79 -16.39 16.55 -26.14
N ARG A 80 -16.25 16.29 -24.84
CA ARG A 80 -16.94 17.01 -23.75
C ARG A 80 -15.89 17.67 -22.87
N TYR A 81 -16.24 18.82 -22.30
CA TYR A 81 -15.37 19.52 -21.36
C TYR A 81 -16.14 20.10 -20.17
N SER A 82 -15.47 20.25 -19.04
CA SER A 82 -16.03 20.82 -17.80
C SER A 82 -14.95 21.57 -17.02
N PHE A 83 -15.01 22.89 -16.97
CA PHE A 83 -14.00 23.73 -16.31
C PHE A 83 -14.63 24.58 -15.20
N HIS A 84 -14.41 24.14 -13.98
CA HIS A 84 -14.85 24.74 -12.72
C HIS A 84 -13.61 25.04 -11.86
N VAL A 85 -13.16 26.29 -11.89
CA VAL A 85 -11.90 26.70 -11.22
C VAL A 85 -12.25 27.48 -9.94
N PRO A 86 -11.99 26.93 -8.74
CA PRO A 86 -12.42 27.56 -7.49
C PRO A 86 -11.56 28.75 -7.05
N GLN A 87 -12.10 29.56 -6.13
CA GLN A 87 -11.38 30.54 -5.32
C GLN A 87 -12.02 30.68 -3.93
N ILE A 88 -11.19 30.96 -2.93
CA ILE A 88 -11.59 31.22 -1.54
C ILE A 88 -11.93 32.71 -1.38
N GLU A 89 -13.13 33.02 -0.91
CA GLU A 89 -13.58 34.39 -0.62
C GLU A 89 -13.13 34.83 0.79
N ASP A 90 -11.83 35.10 0.93
CA ASP A 90 -11.26 35.70 2.14
C ASP A 90 -10.22 36.79 1.81
N ASP A 91 -10.21 37.87 2.58
CA ASP A 91 -9.33 39.04 2.47
C ASP A 91 -7.93 38.81 3.07
N THR A 92 -7.50 37.55 3.28
CA THR A 92 -6.17 37.25 3.83
C THR A 92 -5.12 37.04 2.75
N ALA A 93 -3.86 37.28 3.10
CA ALA A 93 -2.73 37.08 2.19
C ALA A 93 -2.60 35.62 1.74
N ASP A 94 -2.89 34.66 2.61
CA ASP A 94 -2.77 33.24 2.30
C ASP A 94 -3.93 32.75 1.41
N ALA A 95 -5.16 33.25 1.61
CA ALA A 95 -6.27 32.98 0.69
C ALA A 95 -5.98 33.56 -0.71
N ALA A 96 -5.49 34.80 -0.77
CA ALA A 96 -5.05 35.41 -2.03
C ALA A 96 -3.91 34.61 -2.70
N GLY A 97 -2.97 34.08 -1.91
CA GLY A 97 -1.89 33.22 -2.39
C GLY A 97 -2.39 31.91 -2.98
N ILE A 98 -3.28 31.21 -2.28
CA ILE A 98 -3.95 29.98 -2.78
C ILE A 98 -4.70 30.27 -4.08
N ASN A 99 -5.51 31.33 -4.12
CA ASN A 99 -6.26 31.73 -5.31
C ASN A 99 -5.33 32.07 -6.48
N GLN A 100 -4.18 32.69 -6.22
CA GLN A 100 -3.19 32.98 -7.25
C GLN A 100 -2.58 31.69 -7.82
N GLU A 101 -2.24 30.71 -6.98
CA GLU A 101 -1.75 29.40 -7.43
C GLU A 101 -2.80 28.68 -8.28
N ILE A 102 -4.04 28.59 -7.78
CA ILE A 102 -5.16 27.97 -8.51
C ILE A 102 -5.36 28.66 -9.87
N ALA A 103 -5.41 29.99 -9.92
CA ALA A 103 -5.56 30.74 -11.15
C ALA A 103 -4.39 30.49 -12.12
N SER A 104 -3.15 30.43 -11.61
CA SER A 104 -1.94 30.26 -12.43
C SER A 104 -1.81 28.87 -13.05
N THR A 105 -2.30 27.84 -12.36
CA THR A 105 -2.25 26.46 -12.84
C THR A 105 -3.56 26.09 -13.54
N TYR A 106 -4.64 26.02 -12.79
CA TYR A 106 -5.92 25.52 -13.28
C TYR A 106 -6.69 26.55 -14.11
N GLY A 107 -6.56 27.84 -13.77
CA GLY A 107 -7.14 28.92 -14.56
C GLY A 107 -6.51 29.03 -15.95
N GLU A 108 -5.19 28.91 -16.07
CA GLU A 108 -4.52 28.90 -17.38
C GLU A 108 -4.81 27.61 -18.17
N ILE A 109 -4.86 26.44 -17.53
CA ILE A 109 -5.30 25.19 -18.19
C ILE A 109 -6.71 25.35 -18.80
N ALA A 110 -7.67 25.82 -17.99
CA ALA A 110 -9.04 26.02 -18.44
C ALA A 110 -9.11 27.02 -19.62
N LYS A 111 -8.37 28.12 -19.53
CA LYS A 111 -8.32 29.15 -20.57
C LYS A 111 -7.73 28.63 -21.88
N GLU A 112 -6.58 27.93 -21.84
CA GLU A 112 -5.96 27.34 -23.03
C GLU A 112 -6.85 26.26 -23.68
N CYS A 113 -7.52 25.46 -22.86
CA CYS A 113 -8.45 24.45 -23.36
C CYS A 113 -9.69 25.09 -24.00
N LEU A 114 -10.28 26.11 -23.38
CA LEU A 114 -11.39 26.87 -23.96
C LEU A 114 -11.00 27.56 -25.28
N GLU A 115 -9.77 28.07 -25.41
CA GLU A 115 -9.27 28.59 -26.69
C GLU A 115 -9.21 27.49 -27.77
N SER A 116 -8.83 26.27 -27.41
CA SER A 116 -8.82 25.11 -28.32
C SER A 116 -10.25 24.75 -28.75
N VAL A 117 -11.19 24.72 -27.79
CA VAL A 117 -12.62 24.51 -28.06
C VAL A 117 -13.15 25.55 -29.05
N GLN A 118 -12.82 26.84 -28.88
CA GLN A 118 -13.23 27.92 -29.78
C GLN A 118 -12.66 27.75 -31.21
N LYS A 119 -11.47 27.16 -31.34
CA LYS A 119 -10.82 26.83 -32.62
C LYS A 119 -11.34 25.53 -33.24
N LYS A 120 -12.26 24.82 -32.57
CA LYS A 120 -12.71 23.46 -32.94
C LYS A 120 -11.55 22.46 -32.98
N GLU A 121 -10.66 22.56 -32.00
CA GLU A 121 -9.61 21.60 -31.73
C GLU A 121 -9.97 20.85 -30.44
N PRO A 122 -9.63 19.56 -30.28
CA PRO A 122 -9.88 18.86 -29.03
C PRO A 122 -8.95 19.42 -27.94
N PRO A 123 -9.48 19.82 -26.77
CA PRO A 123 -8.65 20.32 -25.68
C PRO A 123 -7.76 19.19 -25.14
N TYR A 124 -6.57 19.54 -24.64
CA TYR A 124 -5.67 18.55 -24.04
C TYR A 124 -6.14 18.11 -22.65
N CYS A 125 -6.87 18.97 -21.95
CA CYS A 125 -7.56 18.67 -20.69
C CYS A 125 -9.07 18.63 -20.92
N SER A 126 -9.71 17.59 -20.40
CA SER A 126 -11.15 17.37 -20.48
C SER A 126 -11.90 18.04 -19.32
N SER A 127 -11.32 18.07 -18.12
CA SER A 127 -11.96 18.77 -17.01
C SER A 127 -11.00 19.31 -15.97
N VAL A 128 -11.43 20.43 -15.38
CA VAL A 128 -10.94 20.93 -14.10
C VAL A 128 -12.16 20.97 -13.18
N GLU A 129 -12.12 20.19 -12.12
CA GLU A 129 -13.21 20.02 -11.16
C GLU A 129 -12.68 20.28 -9.75
N TYR A 130 -13.57 20.63 -8.82
CA TYR A 130 -13.20 20.74 -7.43
C TYR A 130 -14.30 20.30 -6.48
N GLU A 131 -13.89 19.87 -5.30
CA GLU A 131 -14.75 19.62 -4.15
C GLU A 131 -14.22 20.41 -2.95
N SER A 132 -15.14 20.86 -2.09
CA SER A 132 -14.81 21.61 -0.88
C SER A 132 -15.30 20.85 0.35
N PHE A 133 -14.37 20.54 1.26
CA PHE A 133 -14.64 19.85 2.50
C PHE A 133 -14.38 20.75 3.69
N HIS A 134 -15.19 20.60 4.74
CA HIS A 134 -15.05 21.35 5.97
C HIS A 134 -14.91 20.40 7.15
N SER A 135 -13.92 20.66 8.00
CA SER A 135 -13.71 19.96 9.26
C SER A 135 -13.46 20.97 10.37
N GLY A 136 -14.54 21.45 11.00
CA GLY A 136 -14.48 22.59 11.90
C GLY A 136 -14.08 23.86 11.15
N GLU A 137 -12.99 24.49 11.58
CA GLU A 137 -12.44 25.72 10.97
C GLU A 137 -11.41 25.43 9.86
N ILE A 138 -11.34 24.19 9.37
CA ILE A 138 -10.43 23.81 8.27
C ILE A 138 -11.28 23.62 7.02
N LEU A 139 -10.97 24.41 5.98
CA LEU A 139 -11.45 24.22 4.61
C LEU A 139 -10.37 23.46 3.83
N SER A 140 -10.74 22.37 3.17
CA SER A 140 -9.91 21.67 2.19
C SER A 140 -10.56 21.75 0.81
N LEU A 141 -9.83 22.28 -0.18
CA LEU A 141 -10.21 22.27 -1.59
C LEU A 141 -9.46 21.17 -2.30
N VAL A 142 -10.18 20.15 -2.78
CA VAL A 142 -9.63 19.07 -3.60
C VAL A 142 -9.88 19.44 -5.06
N LEU A 143 -8.82 19.69 -5.83
CA LEU A 143 -8.92 19.95 -7.27
C LEU A 143 -8.49 18.71 -8.04
N LYS A 144 -9.24 18.42 -9.10
CA LYS A 144 -9.01 17.34 -10.05
C LYS A 144 -8.86 17.90 -11.45
N CYS A 145 -7.82 17.46 -12.17
CA CYS A 145 -7.60 17.76 -13.59
C CYS A 145 -7.56 16.45 -14.37
N ALA A 146 -8.44 16.28 -15.36
CA ALA A 146 -8.50 15.05 -16.17
C ALA A 146 -8.03 15.31 -17.61
N TYR A 147 -6.96 14.66 -18.03
CA TYR A 147 -6.36 14.82 -19.36
C TYR A 147 -7.09 14.00 -20.42
N PHE A 148 -7.25 14.59 -21.59
CA PHE A 148 -8.12 14.06 -22.65
C PHE A 148 -7.52 12.84 -23.37
N TYR A 149 -6.21 12.85 -23.63
CA TYR A 149 -5.57 11.91 -24.57
C TYR A 149 -5.03 10.63 -23.92
N ASP A 150 -4.60 10.72 -22.67
CA ASP A 150 -3.98 9.62 -21.93
C ASP A 150 -4.86 9.11 -20.77
N GLY A 151 -5.93 9.86 -20.45
CA GLY A 151 -6.85 9.52 -19.36
C GLY A 151 -6.23 9.67 -17.97
N PHE A 152 -5.09 10.34 -17.85
CA PHE A 152 -4.49 10.62 -16.56
C PHE A 152 -5.31 11.67 -15.80
N GLU A 153 -5.37 11.48 -14.50
CA GLU A 153 -5.96 12.43 -13.57
C GLU A 153 -4.85 13.00 -12.68
N GLY A 154 -4.93 14.30 -12.39
CA GLY A 154 -4.02 14.98 -11.48
C GLY A 154 -4.80 15.60 -10.34
N TYR A 155 -4.34 15.39 -9.11
CA TYR A 155 -4.98 15.89 -7.91
C TYR A 155 -4.09 16.88 -7.18
N THR A 156 -4.70 17.91 -6.60
CA THR A 156 -4.01 18.83 -5.68
C THR A 156 -4.98 19.25 -4.60
N VAL A 157 -4.49 19.35 -3.36
CA VAL A 157 -5.29 19.83 -2.23
C VAL A 157 -4.73 21.13 -1.69
N TYR A 158 -5.60 22.10 -1.46
CA TYR A 158 -5.30 23.31 -0.70
C TYR A 158 -6.08 23.28 0.61
N SER A 159 -5.37 23.38 1.74
CA SER A 159 -5.98 23.43 3.07
C SER A 159 -5.77 24.78 3.73
N TYR A 160 -6.82 25.30 4.35
CA TYR A 160 -6.88 26.66 4.87
C TYR A 160 -7.63 26.71 6.21
N ASP A 161 -7.01 27.31 7.23
CA ASP A 161 -7.63 27.58 8.54
C ASP A 161 -8.47 28.84 8.42
N THR A 162 -9.79 28.70 8.37
CA THR A 162 -10.77 29.77 8.17
C THR A 162 -10.82 30.76 9.34
N ALA A 163 -10.45 30.31 10.54
CA ALA A 163 -10.46 31.15 11.73
C ALA A 163 -9.19 31.99 11.85
N LYS A 164 -8.03 31.42 11.54
CA LYS A 164 -6.74 32.13 11.57
C LYS A 164 -6.41 32.84 10.27
N GLY A 165 -7.04 32.43 9.19
CA GLY A 165 -6.85 32.97 7.86
C GLY A 165 -5.51 32.59 7.22
N VAL A 166 -5.01 31.38 7.50
CA VAL A 166 -3.68 30.90 7.09
C VAL A 166 -3.75 29.59 6.31
N ARG A 167 -2.83 29.38 5.37
CA ARG A 167 -2.64 28.10 4.68
C ARG A 167 -2.07 27.05 5.63
N LEU A 168 -2.49 25.81 5.46
CA LEU A 168 -2.00 24.65 6.20
C LEU A 168 -1.23 23.71 5.29
N THR A 169 -0.10 23.17 5.78
CA THR A 169 0.57 22.02 5.17
C THR A 169 -0.01 20.71 5.68
N ASN A 170 0.38 19.59 5.08
CA ASN A 170 0.01 18.26 5.57
C ASN A 170 0.54 18.03 7.00
N GLU A 171 1.76 18.47 7.31
CA GLU A 171 2.33 18.44 8.67
C GLU A 171 1.50 19.25 9.67
N ASP A 172 1.02 20.43 9.28
CA ASP A 172 0.18 21.26 10.15
C ASP A 172 -1.13 20.53 10.47
N ILE A 173 -1.77 19.92 9.46
CA ILE A 173 -3.00 19.14 9.62
C ILE A 173 -2.77 17.97 10.58
N LEU A 174 -1.75 17.13 10.33
CA LEU A 174 -1.44 15.98 11.19
C LEU A 174 -1.15 16.41 12.63
N LYS A 175 -0.38 17.49 12.81
CA LYS A 175 -0.09 18.04 14.14
C LYS A 175 -1.34 18.55 14.86
N MET A 176 -2.29 19.18 14.15
CA MET A 176 -3.56 19.61 14.73
C MET A 176 -4.42 18.42 15.18
N GLN A 177 -4.35 17.29 14.46
CA GLN A 177 -5.03 16.05 14.82
C GLN A 177 -4.27 15.20 15.86
N ASN A 178 -3.09 15.65 16.31
CA ASN A 178 -2.17 14.90 17.19
C ASN A 178 -1.71 13.55 16.60
N ILE A 179 -1.54 13.51 15.28
CA ILE A 179 -1.07 12.33 14.54
C ILE A 179 0.42 12.53 14.25
N THR A 180 1.22 11.53 14.57
CA THR A 180 2.63 11.47 14.15
C THR A 180 2.75 11.02 12.70
N GLU A 181 3.83 11.41 12.02
CA GLU A 181 4.12 10.95 10.66
C GLU A 181 4.18 9.41 10.57
N ALA A 182 4.71 8.75 11.61
CA ALA A 182 4.77 7.29 11.67
C ALA A 182 3.38 6.64 11.74
N GLU A 183 2.46 7.20 12.55
CA GLU A 183 1.06 6.74 12.61
C GLU A 183 0.34 6.98 11.27
N TYR A 184 0.53 8.15 10.67
CA TYR A 184 0.01 8.50 9.35
C TYR A 184 0.47 7.52 8.27
N LEU A 185 1.78 7.30 8.12
CA LEU A 185 2.33 6.40 7.10
C LEU A 185 1.92 4.94 7.34
N THR A 186 1.77 4.53 8.60
CA THR A 186 1.27 3.20 8.94
C THR A 186 -0.20 3.04 8.51
N ALA A 187 -1.06 4.00 8.84
CA ALA A 187 -2.47 3.99 8.45
C ALA A 187 -2.63 4.06 6.93
N LEU A 188 -1.86 4.92 6.25
CA LEU A 188 -1.86 5.05 4.79
C LEU A 188 -1.49 3.74 4.10
N ARG A 189 -0.42 3.07 4.52
CA ARG A 189 -0.03 1.76 3.94
C ARG A 189 -1.08 0.68 4.17
N ARG A 190 -1.73 0.66 5.33
CA ARG A 190 -2.82 -0.28 5.61
C ARG A 190 -4.03 -0.03 4.70
N ALA A 191 -4.42 1.24 4.53
CA ALA A 191 -5.50 1.62 3.63
C ALA A 191 -5.17 1.29 2.16
N ALA A 192 -3.96 1.61 1.71
CA ALA A 192 -3.51 1.32 0.34
C ALA A 192 -3.40 -0.19 0.07
N ALA A 193 -2.86 -0.97 1.01
CA ALA A 193 -2.83 -2.43 0.91
C ALA A 193 -4.24 -3.01 0.79
N LYS A 194 -5.17 -2.55 1.63
CA LYS A 194 -6.56 -2.98 1.59
C LYS A 194 -7.21 -2.65 0.25
N GLU A 195 -7.08 -1.42 -0.24
CA GLU A 195 -7.67 -1.00 -1.51
C GLU A 195 -7.10 -1.82 -2.68
N PHE A 196 -5.78 -2.04 -2.71
CA PHE A 196 -5.14 -2.90 -3.71
C PHE A 196 -5.67 -4.34 -3.63
N ASP A 197 -5.67 -4.94 -2.44
CA ASP A 197 -6.07 -6.32 -2.24
C ASP A 197 -7.57 -6.51 -2.55
N ASP A 198 -8.42 -5.52 -2.24
CA ASP A 198 -9.86 -5.55 -2.56
C ASP A 198 -10.10 -5.46 -4.08
N ALA A 199 -9.29 -4.69 -4.80
CA ALA A 199 -9.38 -4.54 -6.25
C ALA A 199 -8.86 -5.77 -7.01
N PHE A 200 -7.78 -6.40 -6.55
CA PHE A 200 -7.01 -7.33 -7.37
C PHE A 200 -6.92 -8.77 -6.87
N HIS A 201 -7.20 -9.07 -5.60
CA HIS A 201 -7.06 -10.44 -5.06
C HIS A 201 -7.92 -11.45 -5.83
N ALA A 202 -9.15 -11.07 -6.18
CA ALA A 202 -10.09 -11.93 -6.91
C ALA A 202 -9.65 -12.25 -8.36
N VAL A 203 -8.74 -11.47 -8.94
CA VAL A 203 -8.21 -11.68 -10.30
C VAL A 203 -6.74 -12.09 -10.30
N TRP A 204 -6.17 -12.37 -9.13
CA TRP A 204 -4.75 -12.70 -9.00
C TRP A 204 -4.36 -13.90 -9.86
N ASP A 205 -5.13 -14.99 -9.90
CA ASP A 205 -4.84 -16.14 -10.78
C ASP A 205 -4.63 -15.71 -12.26
N ASN A 206 -5.44 -14.77 -12.76
CA ASN A 206 -5.30 -14.27 -14.13
C ASN A 206 -4.03 -13.43 -14.32
N MET A 207 -3.63 -12.67 -13.29
CA MET A 207 -2.40 -11.89 -13.32
C MET A 207 -1.19 -12.82 -13.31
N GLU A 208 -1.22 -13.86 -12.48
CA GLU A 208 -0.17 -14.86 -12.37
C GLU A 208 0.04 -15.63 -13.68
N ASP A 209 -1.04 -15.97 -14.39
CA ASP A 209 -0.99 -16.64 -15.70
C ASP A 209 -0.32 -15.79 -16.80
N ILE A 210 -0.33 -14.45 -16.68
CA ILE A 210 0.21 -13.52 -17.68
C ILE A 210 1.61 -13.05 -17.28
N HIS A 211 1.78 -12.63 -16.03
CA HIS A 211 2.99 -12.09 -15.44
C HIS A 211 3.17 -12.66 -14.05
N SER A 212 3.96 -13.74 -13.94
CA SER A 212 4.23 -14.39 -12.66
C SER A 212 4.77 -13.39 -11.64
N GLY A 213 4.23 -13.41 -10.42
CA GLY A 213 4.55 -12.47 -9.35
C GLY A 213 4.06 -11.04 -9.56
N GLY A 214 3.27 -10.76 -10.60
CA GLY A 214 2.78 -9.42 -10.92
C GLY A 214 1.86 -8.82 -9.87
N TYR A 215 1.15 -9.65 -9.10
CA TYR A 215 0.36 -9.19 -7.94
C TYR A 215 1.28 -8.60 -6.86
N GLN A 216 2.34 -9.33 -6.49
CA GLN A 216 3.30 -8.92 -5.47
C GLN A 216 4.10 -7.70 -5.91
N GLU A 217 4.48 -7.63 -7.19
CA GLU A 217 5.19 -6.48 -7.75
C GLU A 217 4.33 -5.20 -7.66
N LEU A 218 3.09 -5.23 -8.16
CA LEU A 218 2.20 -4.07 -8.11
C LEU A 218 1.82 -3.68 -6.68
N ARG A 219 1.64 -4.67 -5.79
CA ARG A 219 1.39 -4.42 -4.37
C ARG A 219 2.61 -3.80 -3.70
N SER A 220 3.81 -4.29 -3.99
CA SER A 220 5.07 -3.74 -3.47
C SER A 220 5.27 -2.29 -3.93
N TRP A 221 5.01 -2.00 -5.22
CA TRP A 221 5.05 -0.64 -5.75
C TRP A 221 4.05 0.27 -5.02
N THR A 222 2.82 -0.21 -4.85
CA THR A 222 1.75 0.51 -4.13
C THR A 222 2.19 0.91 -2.72
N LEU A 223 2.91 0.03 -2.01
CA LEU A 223 3.29 0.23 -0.61
C LEU A 223 4.63 0.93 -0.40
N SER A 224 5.37 1.17 -1.48
CA SER A 224 6.71 1.75 -1.44
C SER A 224 6.72 3.13 -0.77
N GLU A 225 7.82 3.46 -0.11
CA GLU A 225 8.01 4.78 0.52
C GLU A 225 8.01 5.95 -0.47
N GLN A 226 8.34 5.71 -1.75
CA GLN A 226 8.32 6.77 -2.76
C GLN A 226 6.92 6.99 -3.33
N ASN A 227 6.09 5.96 -3.36
CA ASN A 227 4.68 6.12 -3.71
C ASN A 227 3.88 6.71 -2.53
N LEU A 228 4.07 6.19 -1.32
CA LEU A 228 3.33 6.57 -0.12
C LEU A 228 4.21 7.38 0.84
N ASN A 229 4.03 8.69 0.78
CA ASN A 229 4.75 9.67 1.57
C ASN A 229 3.82 10.83 2.01
N LEU A 230 4.40 11.84 2.66
CA LEU A 230 3.65 12.97 3.20
C LEU A 230 3.27 14.02 2.13
N ASP A 231 3.84 13.96 0.93
CA ASP A 231 3.59 14.93 -0.14
C ASP A 231 2.31 14.61 -0.93
N LEU A 232 1.66 13.47 -0.67
CA LEU A 232 0.40 13.09 -1.32
C LEU A 232 -0.73 14.09 -0.97
N PRO A 233 -1.68 14.32 -1.90
CA PRO A 233 -2.81 15.20 -1.64
C PRO A 233 -3.66 14.69 -0.46
N LEU A 234 -3.68 15.46 0.63
CA LEU A 234 -4.33 15.12 1.90
C LEU A 234 -5.39 16.16 2.23
N HIS A 235 -6.60 15.71 2.54
CA HIS A 235 -7.69 16.58 2.98
C HIS A 235 -8.37 16.07 4.25
N LEU A 236 -9.08 16.97 4.94
CA LEU A 236 -9.97 16.61 6.04
C LEU A 236 -11.42 16.70 5.59
N ASP A 237 -12.20 15.66 5.89
CA ASP A 237 -13.65 15.70 5.79
C ASP A 237 -14.25 15.25 7.12
N ASN A 238 -15.03 16.12 7.77
CA ASN A 238 -15.70 15.83 9.04
C ASN A 238 -14.80 15.20 10.13
N GLY A 239 -13.52 15.56 10.16
CA GLY A 239 -12.52 15.07 11.11
C GLY A 239 -11.78 13.79 10.67
N ALA A 240 -12.20 13.14 9.59
CA ALA A 240 -11.46 12.02 9.00
C ALA A 240 -10.32 12.54 8.11
N VAL A 241 -9.18 11.84 8.13
CA VAL A 241 -8.05 12.12 7.25
C VAL A 241 -8.21 11.30 5.97
N HIS A 242 -8.26 11.99 4.84
CA HIS A 242 -8.34 11.42 3.51
C HIS A 242 -7.04 11.69 2.74
N VAL A 243 -6.59 10.70 1.98
CA VAL A 243 -5.38 10.80 1.14
C VAL A 243 -5.68 10.24 -0.23
N ILE A 244 -5.41 11.04 -1.26
CA ILE A 244 -5.50 10.59 -2.65
C ILE A 244 -4.17 9.91 -2.99
N ALA A 245 -4.19 8.59 -3.08
CA ALA A 245 -3.00 7.77 -3.28
C ALA A 245 -3.07 6.98 -4.60
N HIS A 246 -1.91 6.70 -5.17
CA HIS A 246 -1.80 5.85 -6.35
C HIS A 246 -1.79 4.37 -5.94
N ILE A 247 -2.74 3.60 -6.47
CA ILE A 247 -2.82 2.15 -6.31
C ILE A 247 -2.35 1.49 -7.59
N GLY A 248 -1.31 0.66 -7.51
CA GLY A 248 -0.72 -0.04 -8.65
C GLY A 248 -1.77 -0.84 -9.42
N SER A 249 -1.70 -0.82 -10.74
CA SER A 249 -2.72 -1.40 -11.61
C SER A 249 -2.07 -2.14 -12.78
N PRO A 250 -2.56 -3.35 -13.14
CA PRO A 250 -2.11 -4.05 -14.35
C PRO A 250 -2.62 -3.39 -15.65
N ALA A 251 -3.46 -2.35 -15.54
CA ALA A 251 -3.94 -1.59 -16.69
C ALA A 251 -2.86 -0.63 -17.23
N GLY A 252 -3.03 -0.16 -18.48
CA GLY A 252 -2.00 0.59 -19.20
C GLY A 252 -1.52 1.91 -18.56
N ALA A 253 -2.27 2.48 -17.60
CA ALA A 253 -1.86 3.66 -16.83
C ALA A 253 -0.92 3.33 -15.66
N SER A 254 -0.64 2.05 -15.39
CA SER A 254 0.20 1.51 -14.32
C SER A 254 -0.30 1.74 -12.89
N TYR A 255 -1.18 2.71 -12.65
CA TYR A 255 -1.84 2.95 -11.36
C TYR A 255 -3.24 3.55 -11.54
N MET A 256 -3.97 3.65 -10.44
CA MET A 256 -5.24 4.37 -10.34
C MET A 256 -5.24 5.23 -9.08
N ASP A 257 -5.73 6.46 -9.18
CA ASP A 257 -5.96 7.30 -8.01
C ASP A 257 -7.13 6.81 -7.19
N ARG A 258 -6.95 6.80 -5.87
CA ARG A 258 -7.97 6.42 -4.90
C ARG A 258 -7.96 7.38 -3.72
N ASP A 259 -9.15 7.87 -3.36
CA ASP A 259 -9.34 8.60 -2.12
C ASP A 259 -9.46 7.61 -0.95
N LEU A 260 -8.40 7.54 -0.14
CA LEU A 260 -8.29 6.60 0.97
C LEU A 260 -8.64 7.29 2.28
N VAL A 261 -9.63 6.74 2.99
CA VAL A 261 -9.93 7.14 4.37
C VAL A 261 -9.01 6.40 5.32
N LEU A 262 -8.24 7.14 6.13
CA LEU A 262 -7.28 6.55 7.05
C LEU A 262 -7.95 6.19 8.38
N ASN A 263 -7.78 4.92 8.79
CA ASN A 263 -8.09 4.52 10.16
C ASN A 263 -6.87 4.79 11.06
N LEU A 264 -7.00 5.82 11.90
CA LEU A 264 -5.94 6.31 12.79
C LEU A 264 -6.23 5.99 14.27
N GLU A 265 -7.31 5.26 14.55
CA GLU A 265 -7.62 4.85 15.91
C GLU A 265 -6.63 3.77 16.38
N GLU A 266 -6.22 3.83 17.65
CA GLU A 266 -5.41 2.78 18.25
C GLU A 266 -6.23 1.49 18.29
N ASP A 267 -5.74 0.44 17.61
CA ASP A 267 -6.41 -0.84 17.61
C ASP A 267 -6.17 -1.60 18.92
N ILE A 268 -7.04 -1.32 19.89
CA ILE A 268 -7.15 -2.02 21.17
C ILE A 268 -7.99 -3.31 21.07
N GLY A 269 -8.09 -3.89 19.88
CA GLY A 269 -8.86 -5.09 19.57
C GLY A 269 -8.46 -6.31 20.40
N GLN A 270 -9.18 -7.42 20.17
CA GLN A 270 -9.01 -8.62 20.97
C GLN A 270 -7.56 -9.10 21.01
N THR A 271 -7.13 -9.54 22.20
CA THR A 271 -5.85 -10.22 22.36
C THR A 271 -6.06 -11.71 22.19
N GLU A 272 -5.26 -12.31 21.32
CA GLU A 272 -5.25 -13.73 21.04
C GLU A 272 -3.83 -14.27 21.20
N THR A 273 -3.70 -15.51 21.68
CA THR A 273 -2.38 -16.16 21.82
C THR A 273 -2.48 -17.57 21.31
N ALA A 274 -1.57 -17.94 20.42
CA ALA A 274 -1.41 -19.28 19.91
C ALA A 274 0.00 -19.78 20.24
N GLN A 275 0.13 -21.10 20.38
CA GLN A 275 1.39 -21.74 20.70
C GLN A 275 1.60 -22.92 19.76
N LEU A 276 2.81 -23.05 19.22
CA LEU A 276 3.23 -24.19 18.43
C LEU A 276 4.42 -24.84 19.13
N GLY A 277 4.20 -26.09 19.58
CA GLY A 277 5.17 -26.82 20.37
C GLY A 277 5.61 -26.09 21.65
N ASP A 278 6.86 -26.30 22.02
CA ASP A 278 7.51 -25.64 23.17
C ASP A 278 8.33 -24.40 22.78
N TYR A 279 8.45 -24.12 21.48
CA TYR A 279 9.38 -23.14 20.92
C TYR A 279 8.74 -21.88 20.36
N LEU A 280 7.48 -21.89 19.91
CA LEU A 280 6.86 -20.72 19.29
C LEU A 280 5.61 -20.28 20.07
N THR A 281 5.57 -19.01 20.47
CA THR A 281 4.38 -18.32 20.96
C THR A 281 4.06 -17.16 20.05
N VAL A 282 2.82 -17.07 19.57
CA VAL A 282 2.33 -15.97 18.76
C VAL A 282 1.30 -15.21 19.55
N LYS A 283 1.45 -13.90 19.64
CA LYS A 283 0.45 -13.01 20.23
C LYS A 283 -0.06 -12.07 19.16
N ARG A 284 -1.38 -11.93 19.09
CA ARG A 284 -2.04 -10.86 18.35
C ARG A 284 -2.73 -9.95 19.34
N GLN A 285 -2.60 -8.64 19.17
CA GLN A 285 -3.33 -7.62 19.90
C GLN A 285 -3.83 -6.60 18.89
N GLY A 286 -5.13 -6.63 18.60
CA GLY A 286 -5.67 -5.94 17.44
C GLY A 286 -5.00 -6.44 16.16
N ASN A 287 -4.38 -5.53 15.42
CA ASN A 287 -3.65 -5.78 14.18
C ASN A 287 -2.15 -6.03 14.37
N VAL A 288 -1.64 -5.84 15.59
CA VAL A 288 -0.23 -6.08 15.91
C VAL A 288 -0.02 -7.56 16.21
N VAL A 289 0.89 -8.19 15.49
CA VAL A 289 1.32 -9.58 15.71
C VAL A 289 2.77 -9.61 16.18
N THR A 290 3.03 -10.36 17.24
CA THR A 290 4.39 -10.63 17.74
C THR A 290 4.67 -12.12 17.85
N LEU A 291 5.91 -12.51 17.59
CA LEU A 291 6.43 -13.85 17.78
C LEU A 291 7.39 -13.86 18.96
N ARG A 292 7.29 -14.82 19.87
CA ARG A 292 8.33 -15.14 20.84
C ARG A 292 8.83 -16.56 20.59
N ILE A 293 10.13 -16.65 20.32
CA ILE A 293 10.81 -17.90 19.99
C ILE A 293 11.64 -18.35 21.18
N ARG A 294 11.57 -19.62 21.55
CA ARG A 294 12.42 -20.22 22.56
C ARG A 294 13.38 -21.20 21.92
N GLN A 295 14.61 -21.19 22.38
CA GLN A 295 15.58 -22.19 21.96
C GLN A 295 15.25 -23.53 22.62
N THR A 296 14.74 -24.48 21.85
CA THR A 296 14.40 -25.83 22.32
C THR A 296 15.00 -26.91 21.42
N PRO A 297 15.19 -28.15 21.91
CA PRO A 297 15.71 -29.24 21.09
C PRO A 297 14.87 -29.52 19.83
N ARG A 298 13.55 -29.28 19.86
CA ARG A 298 12.69 -29.45 18.67
C ARG A 298 12.99 -28.38 17.62
N LEU A 299 13.08 -27.11 18.03
CA LEU A 299 13.42 -26.03 17.11
C LEU A 299 14.82 -26.22 16.51
N GLU A 300 15.80 -26.59 17.32
CA GLU A 300 17.17 -26.86 16.86
C GLU A 300 17.22 -28.06 15.89
N ALA A 301 16.35 -29.05 16.06
CA ALA A 301 16.22 -30.16 15.11
C ALA A 301 15.66 -29.69 13.76
N LEU A 302 14.58 -28.90 13.76
CA LEU A 302 13.99 -28.31 12.55
C LEU A 302 15.02 -27.44 11.80
N LEU A 303 15.68 -26.53 12.53
CA LEU A 303 16.75 -25.70 11.99
C LEU A 303 17.90 -26.57 11.45
N GLY A 304 18.27 -27.65 12.13
CA GLY A 304 19.30 -28.57 11.67
C GLY A 304 18.95 -29.32 10.38
N GLU A 305 17.69 -29.73 10.21
CA GLU A 305 17.19 -30.45 9.03
C GLU A 305 17.26 -29.58 7.77
N ASP A 306 16.95 -28.29 7.89
CA ASP A 306 17.11 -27.30 6.81
C ASP A 306 18.56 -26.80 6.65
N GLY A 307 19.51 -27.29 7.45
CA GLY A 307 20.91 -26.86 7.43
C GLY A 307 21.13 -25.45 7.99
N LEU A 308 20.23 -24.96 8.84
CA LEU A 308 20.14 -23.63 9.46
C LEU A 308 20.83 -23.61 10.83
N ILE A 309 22.12 -23.96 10.89
CA ILE A 309 22.82 -24.32 12.15
C ILE A 309 23.17 -23.09 13.03
N HIS A 310 22.84 -21.85 12.60
CA HIS A 310 23.34 -20.61 13.22
C HIS A 310 22.33 -19.45 13.27
N THR A 311 21.12 -19.68 13.75
CA THR A 311 20.19 -18.59 14.11
C THR A 311 20.82 -17.65 15.14
N ASP A 312 20.58 -16.35 14.99
CA ASP A 312 21.05 -15.35 15.95
C ASP A 312 20.39 -15.57 17.31
N ALA A 313 21.20 -15.85 18.33
CA ALA A 313 20.73 -16.05 19.70
C ALA A 313 19.98 -14.82 20.25
N ALA A 314 20.19 -13.63 19.66
CA ALA A 314 19.43 -12.43 20.00
C ALA A 314 17.95 -12.54 19.64
N LEU A 315 17.52 -13.47 18.79
CA LEU A 315 16.11 -13.67 18.41
C LEU A 315 15.30 -14.41 19.48
N TYR A 316 15.96 -15.11 20.41
CA TYR A 316 15.29 -15.91 21.42
C TYR A 316 14.75 -15.08 22.60
N ASP A 317 13.67 -15.57 23.19
CA ASP A 317 13.03 -15.14 24.44
C ASP A 317 12.53 -13.68 24.50
N LYS A 318 12.45 -12.99 23.37
CA LYS A 318 11.86 -11.64 23.25
C LYS A 318 10.64 -11.62 22.34
N ASP A 319 9.82 -10.58 22.46
CA ASP A 319 8.71 -10.33 21.55
C ASP A 319 9.26 -9.68 20.28
N LEU A 320 9.19 -10.39 19.16
CA LEU A 320 9.61 -9.97 17.83
C LEU A 320 8.40 -9.41 17.09
N THR A 321 8.47 -8.16 16.63
CA THR A 321 7.46 -7.58 15.75
C THR A 321 7.55 -8.20 14.36
N VAL A 322 6.39 -8.50 13.77
CA VAL A 322 6.28 -8.96 12.39
C VAL A 322 6.09 -7.76 11.47
N ASN A 323 7.00 -7.56 10.52
CA ASN A 323 6.87 -6.52 9.50
C ASN A 323 5.96 -6.97 8.35
N GLY A 324 5.53 -6.04 7.49
CA GLY A 324 4.79 -6.38 6.26
C GLY A 324 3.34 -6.85 6.45
N LEU A 325 2.80 -6.71 7.66
CA LEU A 325 1.42 -7.04 7.98
C LEU A 325 0.53 -5.80 7.88
N TYR A 326 -0.36 -5.78 6.88
CA TYR A 326 -1.22 -4.64 6.58
C TYR A 326 -2.71 -4.91 6.77
N GLY A 327 -3.12 -6.19 6.90
CA GLY A 327 -4.52 -6.59 7.08
C GLY A 327 -5.08 -6.29 8.48
N SER A 328 -6.41 -6.27 8.56
CA SER A 328 -7.14 -6.29 9.84
C SER A 328 -7.47 -7.73 10.22
N TYR A 329 -7.00 -8.22 11.36
CA TYR A 329 -6.98 -9.66 11.64
C TYR A 329 -8.01 -10.09 12.68
N THR A 330 -8.74 -11.17 12.37
CA THR A 330 -9.77 -11.75 13.24
C THR A 330 -9.30 -12.99 13.99
N LYS A 331 -8.30 -13.71 13.45
CA LYS A 331 -7.81 -14.97 14.01
C LYS A 331 -6.33 -15.19 13.71
N ILE A 332 -5.62 -15.84 14.64
CA ILE A 332 -4.30 -16.44 14.40
C ILE A 332 -4.36 -17.96 14.50
N PHE A 333 -3.55 -18.65 13.71
CA PHE A 333 -3.42 -20.11 13.75
C PHE A 333 -1.95 -20.50 13.55
N CYS A 334 -1.42 -21.41 14.35
CA CYS A 334 -0.06 -21.92 14.16
C CYS A 334 -0.13 -23.41 13.84
N GLY A 335 0.63 -23.84 12.84
CA GLY A 335 0.69 -25.24 12.43
C GLY A 335 2.05 -25.59 11.87
N GLU A 336 2.42 -26.86 12.03
CA GLU A 336 3.48 -27.48 11.23
C GLU A 336 2.79 -28.06 9.98
N ILE A 337 3.36 -27.80 8.80
CA ILE A 337 2.81 -28.22 7.49
C ILE A 337 3.91 -28.73 6.56
N GLY A 338 3.52 -29.49 5.54
CA GLY A 338 4.45 -30.05 4.56
C GLY A 338 5.19 -31.29 5.05
N GLU A 339 6.08 -31.84 4.22
CA GLU A 339 6.79 -33.09 4.53
C GLU A 339 7.86 -32.93 5.63
N ALA A 340 8.33 -31.69 5.86
CA ALA A 340 9.35 -31.35 6.84
C ALA A 340 8.78 -30.77 8.15
N ASP A 341 7.45 -30.84 8.35
CA ASP A 341 6.77 -30.28 9.53
C ASP A 341 7.16 -28.80 9.79
N GLU A 342 7.19 -27.99 8.73
CA GLU A 342 7.67 -26.62 8.82
C GLU A 342 6.66 -25.73 9.56
N PRO A 343 7.10 -24.92 10.55
CA PRO A 343 6.23 -24.06 11.31
C PRO A 343 5.80 -22.82 10.53
N PHE A 344 4.49 -22.66 10.38
CA PHE A 344 3.85 -21.48 9.84
C PHE A 344 2.89 -20.85 10.84
N VAL A 345 2.74 -19.54 10.73
CA VAL A 345 1.65 -18.79 11.37
C VAL A 345 0.72 -18.27 10.28
N PHE A 346 -0.56 -18.54 10.40
CA PHE A 346 -1.61 -18.06 9.50
C PHE A 346 -2.48 -17.03 10.20
N LEU A 347 -2.83 -15.98 9.45
CA LEU A 347 -3.63 -14.85 9.91
C LEU A 347 -4.88 -14.76 9.04
N LEU A 348 -6.07 -14.71 9.64
CA LEU A 348 -7.33 -14.52 8.92
C LEU A 348 -7.73 -13.05 8.96
N THR A 349 -7.91 -12.41 7.80
CA THR A 349 -8.36 -11.01 7.73
C THR A 349 -9.88 -10.90 7.89
N GLU A 350 -10.38 -9.69 8.20
CA GLU A 350 -11.82 -9.38 8.25
C GLU A 350 -12.53 -9.61 6.90
N GLU A 351 -11.83 -9.39 5.78
CA GLU A 351 -12.34 -9.66 4.43
C GLU A 351 -12.38 -11.16 4.08
N GLY A 352 -11.78 -12.02 4.91
CA GLY A 352 -11.70 -13.45 4.66
C GLY A 352 -10.55 -13.86 3.75
N ARG A 353 -9.45 -13.08 3.73
CA ARG A 353 -8.17 -13.49 3.15
C ARG A 353 -7.31 -14.18 4.19
N VAL A 354 -6.36 -15.01 3.77
CA VAL A 354 -5.38 -15.63 4.66
C VAL A 354 -4.01 -15.06 4.33
N GLU A 355 -3.27 -14.62 5.34
CA GLU A 355 -1.85 -14.28 5.23
C GLU A 355 -1.01 -15.31 5.99
N CYS A 356 0.28 -15.43 5.67
CA CYS A 356 1.18 -16.36 6.36
C CYS A 356 2.49 -15.71 6.82
N ILE A 357 3.12 -16.33 7.82
CA ILE A 357 4.49 -16.05 8.26
C ILE A 357 5.24 -17.37 8.19
N ASP A 358 6.26 -17.41 7.35
CA ASP A 358 7.22 -18.50 7.25
C ASP A 358 8.25 -18.38 8.37
N VAL A 359 8.03 -19.08 9.48
CA VAL A 359 8.79 -18.87 10.72
C VAL A 359 10.24 -19.28 10.55
N LEU A 360 10.53 -20.40 9.88
CA LEU A 360 11.91 -20.87 9.72
C LEU A 360 12.71 -19.95 8.79
N SER A 361 12.16 -19.57 7.64
CA SER A 361 12.86 -18.66 6.72
C SER A 361 13.11 -17.29 7.36
N CYS A 362 12.16 -16.77 8.15
CA CYS A 362 12.35 -15.51 8.89
C CYS A 362 13.43 -15.62 9.97
N LEU A 363 13.50 -16.74 10.70
CA LEU A 363 14.51 -16.94 11.74
C LEU A 363 15.91 -17.06 11.16
N LEU A 364 16.03 -17.77 10.03
CA LEU A 364 17.29 -17.95 9.33
C LEU A 364 17.99 -16.62 9.02
N CYS A 365 17.23 -15.64 8.52
CA CYS A 365 17.77 -14.36 8.10
C CYS A 365 17.71 -13.27 9.17
N GLY A 366 17.07 -13.55 10.32
CA GLY A 366 16.87 -12.60 11.41
C GLY A 366 15.88 -11.47 11.10
N THR A 367 15.06 -11.62 10.05
CA THR A 367 14.05 -10.64 9.65
C THR A 367 12.68 -11.30 9.67
N ILE A 368 11.82 -10.85 10.59
CA ILE A 368 10.45 -11.37 10.70
C ILE A 368 9.52 -10.54 9.82
N CYS A 369 8.93 -11.17 8.81
CA CYS A 369 8.03 -10.53 7.84
C CYS A 369 6.81 -11.42 7.56
N GLY A 370 5.66 -10.80 7.30
CA GLY A 370 4.46 -11.49 6.82
C GLY A 370 4.41 -11.51 5.29
N GLY A 371 4.07 -12.66 4.73
CA GLY A 371 4.01 -12.92 3.29
C GLY A 371 2.91 -12.16 2.54
N GLY A 372 1.99 -11.51 3.27
CA GLY A 372 0.78 -10.92 2.70
C GLY A 372 -0.26 -11.98 2.31
N PRO A 373 -1.32 -11.58 1.58
CA PRO A 373 -2.40 -12.47 1.19
C PRO A 373 -1.92 -13.68 0.40
N LEU A 374 -2.57 -14.83 0.60
CA LEU A 374 -2.31 -16.08 -0.10
C LEU A 374 -3.25 -16.25 -1.31
N LEU A 375 -2.71 -16.80 -2.40
CA LEU A 375 -3.44 -17.06 -3.65
C LEU A 375 -4.52 -18.14 -3.43
N GLY A 376 -5.72 -17.94 -3.96
CA GLY A 376 -6.79 -18.93 -3.85
C GLY A 376 -7.44 -19.03 -2.46
N THR A 377 -7.03 -18.21 -1.49
CA THR A 377 -7.69 -18.10 -0.17
C THR A 377 -8.59 -16.87 -0.13
N ALA A 378 -9.79 -16.99 -0.69
CA ALA A 378 -10.83 -15.96 -0.62
C ALA A 378 -12.04 -16.47 0.17
N ASP A 379 -12.81 -15.55 0.74
CA ASP A 379 -14.02 -15.86 1.53
C ASP A 379 -13.79 -16.88 2.65
N VAL A 380 -12.60 -16.88 3.25
CA VAL A 380 -12.26 -17.77 4.38
C VAL A 380 -12.99 -17.31 5.63
N LYS A 381 -13.55 -18.26 6.38
CA LYS A 381 -14.20 -18.01 7.67
C LYS A 381 -13.51 -18.68 8.85
N ASP A 382 -12.68 -19.70 8.58
CA ASP A 382 -12.00 -20.45 9.64
C ASP A 382 -10.72 -21.13 9.13
N LEU A 383 -9.83 -21.45 10.07
CA LEU A 383 -8.57 -22.16 9.86
C LEU A 383 -8.55 -23.41 10.75
N VAL A 384 -8.25 -24.57 10.17
CA VAL A 384 -8.29 -25.86 10.88
C VAL A 384 -7.09 -26.76 10.55
N GLN A 385 -6.57 -27.49 11.55
CA GLN A 385 -5.63 -28.58 11.30
C GLN A 385 -6.38 -29.81 10.79
N SER A 386 -5.82 -30.49 9.81
CA SER A 386 -6.23 -31.83 9.38
C SER A 386 -5.00 -32.70 9.14
N SER A 387 -5.17 -34.01 9.18
CA SER A 387 -4.14 -34.99 8.85
C SER A 387 -4.67 -36.03 7.87
N ALA A 388 -5.42 -35.55 6.85
CA ALA A 388 -6.17 -36.39 5.93
C ALA A 388 -5.31 -37.46 5.25
N ASP A 389 -4.01 -37.19 5.05
CA ASP A 389 -3.04 -38.09 4.41
C ASP A 389 -1.91 -38.54 5.35
N GLY A 390 -2.07 -38.35 6.65
CA GLY A 390 -1.08 -38.71 7.68
C GLY A 390 0.05 -37.70 7.89
N LEU A 391 0.13 -36.65 7.06
CA LEU A 391 0.97 -35.47 7.30
C LEU A 391 0.15 -34.37 8.00
N PRO A 392 0.72 -33.62 8.95
CA PRO A 392 0.10 -32.40 9.45
C PRO A 392 -0.13 -31.40 8.31
N ASP A 393 -1.37 -30.95 8.15
CA ASP A 393 -1.70 -29.91 7.18
C ASP A 393 -2.72 -28.92 7.75
N VAL A 394 -2.67 -27.67 7.30
CA VAL A 394 -3.58 -26.59 7.72
C VAL A 394 -4.46 -26.22 6.55
N TRP A 395 -5.76 -26.11 6.81
CA TRP A 395 -6.76 -25.84 5.79
C TRP A 395 -7.50 -24.54 6.10
N ALA A 396 -7.65 -23.71 5.08
CA ALA A 396 -8.62 -22.63 5.07
C ALA A 396 -10.00 -23.17 4.73
N VAL A 397 -10.98 -22.86 5.56
CA VAL A 397 -12.39 -23.23 5.35
C VAL A 397 -13.14 -21.99 4.87
N THR A 398 -13.65 -22.03 3.65
CA THR A 398 -14.40 -20.91 3.05
C THR A 398 -15.80 -20.79 3.63
N LYS A 399 -16.48 -19.67 3.37
CA LYS A 399 -17.89 -19.45 3.74
C LYS A 399 -18.79 -20.56 3.18
N SER A 400 -18.52 -21.03 1.95
CA SER A 400 -19.24 -22.14 1.29
C SER A 400 -18.92 -23.52 1.90
N GLY A 401 -17.88 -23.63 2.71
CA GLY A 401 -17.43 -24.87 3.35
C GLY A 401 -16.40 -25.66 2.55
N GLU A 402 -15.93 -25.11 1.43
CA GLU A 402 -14.77 -25.63 0.70
C GLU A 402 -13.52 -25.55 1.58
N LYS A 403 -12.60 -26.49 1.39
CA LYS A 403 -11.33 -26.54 2.10
C LYS A 403 -10.19 -26.36 1.11
N VAL A 404 -9.33 -25.38 1.37
CA VAL A 404 -8.11 -25.10 0.61
C VAL A 404 -6.91 -25.43 1.50
N GLY A 405 -6.03 -26.32 1.04
CA GLY A 405 -4.82 -26.71 1.77
C GLY A 405 -3.79 -25.60 1.68
N LEU A 406 -3.23 -25.17 2.83
CA LEU A 406 -2.37 -24.00 2.89
C LEU A 406 -0.91 -24.30 2.58
N TRP A 407 -0.48 -25.57 2.64
CA TRP A 407 0.89 -25.95 2.26
C TRP A 407 1.24 -25.56 0.83
N ASP A 408 0.40 -25.94 -0.15
CA ASP A 408 0.66 -25.64 -1.55
C ASP A 408 0.68 -24.13 -1.79
N THR A 409 -0.25 -23.40 -1.16
CA THR A 409 -0.35 -21.95 -1.32
C THR A 409 0.81 -21.20 -0.67
N ALA A 410 1.21 -21.57 0.54
CA ALA A 410 2.35 -20.97 1.24
C ALA A 410 3.67 -21.29 0.51
N SER A 411 3.81 -22.51 -0.01
CA SER A 411 4.96 -22.92 -0.83
C SER A 411 5.04 -22.11 -2.13
N PHE A 412 3.91 -21.92 -2.80
CA PHE A 412 3.82 -21.09 -4.00
C PHE A 412 4.26 -19.64 -3.73
N GLN A 413 3.78 -19.05 -2.63
CA GLN A 413 4.18 -17.71 -2.22
C GLN A 413 5.68 -17.64 -1.90
N ARG A 414 6.23 -18.62 -1.17
CA ARG A 414 7.67 -18.68 -0.82
C ARG A 414 8.58 -18.61 -2.04
N TYR A 415 8.20 -19.26 -3.14
CA TYR A 415 9.02 -19.29 -4.37
C TYR A 415 8.69 -18.18 -5.37
N THR A 416 7.83 -17.23 -4.98
CA THR A 416 7.46 -16.11 -5.86
C THR A 416 8.68 -15.25 -6.16
N ILE A 417 8.96 -15.04 -7.44
CA ILE A 417 9.90 -14.05 -7.95
C ILE A 417 9.21 -13.39 -9.15
N PRO A 418 8.94 -12.07 -9.15
CA PRO A 418 8.29 -11.44 -10.29
C PRO A 418 9.06 -11.62 -11.60
N ALA A 419 8.31 -11.80 -12.69
CA ALA A 419 8.85 -11.99 -14.03
C ALA A 419 9.80 -10.86 -14.47
N SER A 420 9.63 -9.65 -13.91
CA SER A 420 10.49 -8.48 -14.14
C SER A 420 11.90 -8.60 -13.53
N LEU A 421 12.08 -9.45 -12.53
CA LEU A 421 13.38 -9.80 -11.93
C LEU A 421 13.97 -11.08 -12.53
N GLN A 422 13.13 -11.95 -13.07
CA GLN A 422 13.55 -13.25 -13.60
C GLN A 422 14.40 -13.10 -14.87
N ASN A 423 15.46 -13.91 -14.95
CA ASN A 423 16.42 -13.96 -16.04
C ASN A 423 17.08 -12.60 -16.35
N SER A 424 17.08 -11.68 -15.37
CA SER A 424 17.70 -10.36 -15.50
C SER A 424 19.03 -10.29 -14.75
N GLY A 425 20.02 -9.69 -15.38
CA GLY A 425 21.30 -9.32 -14.75
C GLY A 425 21.22 -7.89 -14.21
N TRP A 426 21.57 -7.72 -12.94
CA TRP A 426 21.60 -6.42 -12.26
C TRP A 426 23.04 -6.14 -11.84
N TRP A 427 23.60 -5.00 -12.20
CA TRP A 427 25.02 -4.69 -12.03
C TRP A 427 25.24 -3.34 -11.36
N ASN A 428 26.30 -3.23 -10.57
CA ASN A 428 26.76 -1.95 -10.06
C ASN A 428 28.29 -1.83 -10.26
N ASP A 429 28.70 -0.81 -11.03
CA ASP A 429 30.11 -0.56 -11.38
C ASP A 429 31.00 -0.26 -10.16
N GLU A 430 30.45 0.36 -9.12
CA GLU A 430 31.18 0.78 -7.92
C GLU A 430 31.50 -0.41 -7.01
N THR A 431 30.56 -1.34 -6.88
CA THR A 431 30.71 -2.57 -6.08
C THR A 431 31.40 -3.69 -6.86
N GLY A 432 31.38 -3.63 -8.19
CA GLY A 432 31.90 -4.68 -9.07
C GLY A 432 31.12 -6.00 -8.94
N GLY A 433 29.86 -5.95 -8.51
CA GLY A 433 28.99 -7.12 -8.34
C GLY A 433 27.81 -7.12 -9.30
N SER A 434 27.36 -8.31 -9.71
CA SER A 434 26.05 -8.52 -10.33
C SER A 434 25.20 -9.55 -9.61
N LEU A 435 23.88 -9.30 -9.60
CA LEU A 435 22.86 -10.26 -9.24
C LEU A 435 22.23 -10.83 -10.49
N THR A 436 21.92 -12.11 -10.49
CA THR A 436 21.05 -12.74 -11.48
C THR A 436 20.04 -13.60 -10.76
N VAL A 437 18.77 -13.33 -11.02
CA VAL A 437 17.65 -14.11 -10.49
C VAL A 437 17.09 -14.94 -11.63
N SER A 438 16.89 -16.23 -11.44
CA SER A 438 16.37 -17.17 -12.42
C SER A 438 15.01 -17.70 -12.00
N GLU A 439 14.24 -18.22 -12.95
CA GLU A 439 13.03 -18.98 -12.66
C GLU A 439 13.40 -20.36 -12.06
N GLY A 440 12.66 -20.84 -11.07
CA GLY A 440 12.80 -22.23 -10.59
C GLY A 440 12.20 -22.52 -9.21
N ASN A 441 12.45 -23.72 -8.69
CA ASN A 441 11.88 -24.25 -7.44
C ASN A 441 12.92 -24.26 -6.30
N GLY A 442 13.57 -23.14 -6.03
CA GLY A 442 14.48 -22.99 -4.89
C GLY A 442 15.86 -22.47 -5.27
N ASP A 443 16.58 -23.08 -6.21
CA ASP A 443 17.97 -22.73 -6.58
C ASP A 443 18.05 -21.62 -7.64
N ASN A 444 17.39 -20.50 -7.34
CA ASN A 444 17.02 -19.48 -8.32
C ASN A 444 17.94 -18.25 -8.29
N PHE A 445 18.96 -18.25 -7.45
CA PHE A 445 19.72 -17.03 -7.20
C PHE A 445 21.19 -17.24 -7.49
N ASN A 446 21.73 -16.38 -8.36
CA ASN A 446 23.15 -16.32 -8.63
C ASN A 446 23.66 -14.93 -8.26
N TYR A 447 24.75 -14.93 -7.51
CA TYR A 447 25.51 -13.73 -7.19
C TYR A 447 26.90 -13.85 -7.78
N CYS A 448 27.30 -12.86 -8.57
CA CYS A 448 28.61 -12.78 -9.19
C CYS A 448 29.35 -11.54 -8.67
N VAL A 449 30.60 -11.71 -8.23
CA VAL A 449 31.45 -10.59 -7.79
C VAL A 449 32.78 -10.60 -8.52
N PHE A 450 33.18 -9.45 -9.04
CA PHE A 450 34.51 -9.20 -9.58
C PHE A 450 35.44 -8.74 -8.47
N ARG A 451 36.54 -9.48 -8.27
CA ARG A 451 37.59 -9.07 -7.34
C ARG A 451 38.77 -8.46 -8.09
N GLU A 452 39.13 -7.23 -7.73
CA GLU A 452 40.28 -6.50 -8.30
C GLU A 452 41.60 -7.29 -8.20
N THR A 453 41.76 -8.10 -7.16
CA THR A 453 43.01 -8.84 -6.89
C THR A 453 43.26 -10.04 -7.81
N GLY A 454 42.29 -10.42 -8.65
CA GLY A 454 42.39 -11.63 -9.49
C GLY A 454 41.98 -11.50 -10.95
N SER A 455 41.23 -10.46 -11.36
CA SER A 455 40.55 -10.44 -12.68
C SER A 455 39.71 -11.70 -12.94
N VAL A 456 39.12 -12.26 -11.89
CA VAL A 456 38.29 -13.48 -11.93
C VAL A 456 36.94 -13.14 -11.31
N SER A 457 35.86 -13.49 -12.00
CA SER A 457 34.51 -13.52 -11.46
C SER A 457 34.31 -14.77 -10.60
N VAL A 458 33.66 -14.59 -9.45
CA VAL A 458 33.24 -15.72 -8.62
C VAL A 458 31.72 -15.81 -8.67
N GLU A 459 31.22 -16.90 -9.23
CA GLU A 459 29.80 -17.24 -9.21
C GLU A 459 29.45 -18.00 -7.93
N ILE A 460 28.43 -17.52 -7.24
CA ILE A 460 27.89 -18.09 -6.01
C ILE A 460 26.42 -18.38 -6.29
N HIS A 461 25.98 -19.61 -6.01
CA HIS A 461 24.61 -20.04 -6.26
C HIS A 461 23.86 -20.13 -4.95
N GLY A 462 22.55 -19.96 -4.98
CA GLY A 462 21.75 -20.09 -3.79
C GLY A 462 20.26 -20.08 -4.02
N ILE A 463 19.57 -20.04 -2.88
CA ILE A 463 18.12 -19.88 -2.81
C ILE A 463 17.74 -18.43 -2.49
N LEU A 464 16.58 -18.04 -3.00
CA LEU A 464 15.91 -16.77 -2.71
C LEU A 464 14.44 -17.07 -2.43
N ASN A 465 14.03 -16.91 -1.16
CA ASN A 465 12.68 -17.18 -0.69
C ASN A 465 11.98 -15.87 -0.36
N TYR A 466 10.81 -15.65 -0.94
CA TYR A 466 9.96 -14.52 -0.66
C TYR A 466 9.37 -14.63 0.75
N LEU A 467 9.54 -13.59 1.56
CA LEU A 467 9.01 -13.51 2.92
C LEU A 467 7.81 -12.56 3.05
N GLY A 468 7.61 -11.67 2.08
CA GLY A 468 6.64 -10.57 2.19
C GLY A 468 7.12 -9.29 1.53
N MET A 469 6.59 -8.15 1.97
CA MET A 469 7.00 -6.83 1.47
C MET A 469 6.90 -5.77 2.57
N THR A 470 7.73 -4.76 2.47
CA THR A 470 7.65 -3.54 3.29
C THR A 470 7.70 -2.30 2.40
N GLU A 471 7.73 -1.11 3.00
CA GLU A 471 7.95 0.15 2.28
C GLU A 471 9.26 0.22 1.49
N LYS A 472 10.20 -0.69 1.78
CA LYS A 472 11.50 -0.82 1.12
C LYS A 472 11.47 -1.75 -0.09
N GLY A 473 10.34 -2.41 -0.35
CA GLY A 473 10.18 -3.37 -1.44
C GLY A 473 9.85 -4.78 -0.97
N MET A 474 9.97 -5.74 -1.89
CA MET A 474 9.74 -7.15 -1.63
C MET A 474 10.88 -7.74 -0.80
N VAL A 475 10.56 -8.38 0.32
CA VAL A 475 11.53 -8.95 1.24
C VAL A 475 11.84 -10.39 0.86
N TYR A 476 13.11 -10.68 0.67
CA TYR A 476 13.61 -12.02 0.41
C TYR A 476 14.61 -12.46 1.46
N ALA A 477 14.49 -13.72 1.91
CA ALA A 477 15.58 -14.44 2.53
C ALA A 477 16.45 -15.07 1.45
N TYR A 478 17.77 -14.91 1.55
CA TYR A 478 18.73 -15.57 0.68
C TYR A 478 19.65 -16.49 1.48
N ARG A 479 20.05 -17.58 0.83
CA ARG A 479 21.14 -18.45 1.30
C ARG A 479 21.97 -18.90 0.11
N LEU A 480 23.26 -18.61 0.16
CA LEU A 480 24.20 -18.73 -0.94
C LEU A 480 25.37 -19.67 -0.57
N TRP A 481 25.77 -20.56 -1.49
CA TRP A 481 26.88 -21.50 -1.37
C TRP A 481 27.83 -21.40 -2.58
N GLY A 482 29.14 -21.56 -2.37
CA GLY A 482 30.11 -21.45 -3.47
C GLY A 482 31.55 -21.89 -3.13
N PRO A 483 32.46 -21.97 -4.12
CA PRO A 483 33.79 -22.63 -4.01
C PRO A 483 34.73 -22.10 -2.92
N PHE A 484 34.42 -20.94 -2.33
CA PHE A 484 35.19 -20.32 -1.25
C PHE A 484 34.38 -20.13 0.04
N SER A 485 33.16 -20.66 0.13
CA SER A 485 32.37 -20.69 1.37
C SER A 485 32.91 -21.78 2.29
N ASN A 486 34.15 -21.65 2.78
CA ASN A 486 34.72 -22.51 3.81
C ASN A 486 33.99 -22.27 5.16
N GLY A 487 32.67 -22.44 5.19
CA GLY A 487 31.69 -22.05 6.21
C GLY A 487 30.24 -22.24 5.71
N PRO A 488 29.22 -21.89 6.52
CA PRO A 488 27.81 -22.26 6.30
C PRO A 488 27.07 -21.57 5.12
N GLY A 489 27.79 -20.86 4.24
CA GLY A 489 27.19 -20.04 3.18
C GLY A 489 26.82 -18.64 3.64
N LEU A 490 26.64 -17.71 2.69
CA LEU A 490 26.17 -16.35 2.97
C LEU A 490 24.65 -16.38 3.15
N THR A 491 24.15 -15.90 4.28
CA THR A 491 22.73 -15.97 4.64
C THR A 491 22.26 -14.64 5.23
N GLY A 492 21.12 -14.16 4.76
CA GLY A 492 20.55 -12.89 5.21
C GLY A 492 19.21 -12.61 4.55
N ALA A 493 18.72 -11.39 4.74
CA ALA A 493 17.52 -10.89 4.09
C ALA A 493 17.73 -9.50 3.54
N ALA A 494 17.10 -9.23 2.40
CA ALA A 494 17.12 -7.93 1.75
C ALA A 494 15.74 -7.59 1.17
N ALA A 495 15.41 -6.30 1.12
CA ALA A 495 14.29 -5.79 0.33
C ALA A 495 14.76 -5.44 -1.08
N PHE A 496 14.02 -5.90 -2.08
CA PHE A 496 14.23 -5.63 -3.50
C PHE A 496 13.12 -4.71 -3.99
N ASP A 497 13.50 -3.51 -4.40
CA ASP A 497 12.61 -2.54 -5.02
C ASP A 497 13.07 -2.26 -6.46
N GLN A 498 12.34 -2.83 -7.41
CA GLN A 498 12.59 -2.62 -8.83
C GLN A 498 11.83 -1.41 -9.33
N ARG A 499 12.52 -0.56 -10.09
CA ARG A 499 11.90 0.55 -10.78
C ARG A 499 12.28 0.58 -12.23
N SER A 500 11.39 1.19 -13.00
CA SER A 500 11.61 1.52 -14.38
C SER A 500 11.23 2.98 -14.54
N GLN A 501 12.19 3.80 -14.96
CA GLN A 501 11.99 5.21 -15.23
C GLN A 501 12.23 5.47 -16.71
N PHE A 502 11.38 6.33 -17.26
CA PHE A 502 11.53 6.83 -18.61
C PHE A 502 12.09 8.25 -18.51
N SER A 503 13.34 8.46 -18.95
CA SER A 503 13.94 9.79 -19.02
C SER A 503 14.21 10.17 -20.47
N GLY A 504 13.34 11.00 -21.05
CA GLY A 504 13.44 11.39 -22.45
C GLY A 504 13.22 10.21 -23.40
N ASN A 505 14.29 9.65 -23.98
CA ASN A 505 14.24 8.45 -24.83
C ASN A 505 14.88 7.22 -24.17
N ASP A 506 15.46 7.37 -22.99
CA ASP A 506 16.21 6.31 -22.32
C ASP A 506 15.31 5.64 -21.28
N TYR A 507 15.21 4.32 -21.40
CA TYR A 507 14.55 3.45 -20.42
C TYR A 507 15.63 2.92 -19.47
N GLU A 508 15.60 3.37 -18.22
CA GLU A 508 16.48 2.86 -17.18
C GLU A 508 15.66 2.04 -16.20
N SER A 509 16.08 0.79 -15.97
CA SER A 509 15.56 -0.02 -14.89
C SER A 509 16.62 -0.18 -13.82
N THR A 510 16.23 0.11 -12.59
CA THR A 510 17.06 -0.01 -11.41
C THR A 510 16.48 -1.03 -10.45
N LEU A 511 17.36 -1.72 -9.74
CA LEU A 511 17.01 -2.56 -8.60
C LEU A 511 17.70 -2.00 -7.37
N THR A 512 16.90 -1.51 -6.44
CA THR A 512 17.38 -1.07 -5.14
C THR A 512 17.35 -2.25 -4.19
N VAL A 513 18.50 -2.58 -3.60
CA VAL A 513 18.67 -3.65 -2.61
C VAL A 513 18.96 -3.02 -1.27
N THR A 514 18.07 -3.20 -0.30
CA THR A 514 18.28 -2.76 1.09
C THR A 514 18.51 -3.94 2.00
N GLU A 515 19.64 -3.95 2.70
CA GLU A 515 20.03 -5.03 3.63
C GLU A 515 19.17 -4.97 4.91
N LEU A 516 18.48 -6.07 5.26
CA LEU A 516 17.51 -6.10 6.37
C LEU A 516 17.96 -6.95 7.57
N GLY A 517 18.80 -7.96 7.34
CA GLY A 517 19.23 -8.88 8.39
C GLY A 517 20.25 -9.91 7.91
N GLY A 518 20.92 -10.55 8.86
CA GLY A 518 21.96 -11.53 8.59
C GLY A 518 23.24 -10.90 8.02
N THR A 519 23.95 -11.66 7.20
CA THR A 519 25.18 -11.19 6.55
C THR A 519 24.82 -10.49 5.24
N PRO A 520 25.18 -9.20 5.05
CA PRO A 520 24.82 -8.41 3.86
C PRO A 520 25.14 -9.09 2.53
N LEU A 521 24.29 -8.87 1.54
CA LEU A 521 24.40 -9.44 0.20
C LEU A 521 25.43 -8.67 -0.65
N ILE A 522 25.27 -7.35 -0.75
CA ILE A 522 26.13 -6.44 -1.52
C ILE A 522 26.72 -5.35 -0.62
N GLY A 523 25.93 -4.85 0.34
CA GLY A 523 26.35 -3.78 1.25
C GLY A 523 27.39 -4.22 2.29
N GLU A 524 27.78 -3.30 3.17
CA GLU A 524 28.72 -3.59 4.27
C GLU A 524 28.00 -4.00 5.55
N GLN A 525 26.77 -3.53 5.77
CA GLN A 525 25.99 -3.75 6.99
C GLN A 525 24.47 -3.66 6.76
N THR A 526 23.69 -4.14 7.73
CA THR A 526 22.24 -3.96 7.76
C THR A 526 21.85 -2.48 7.69
N GLY A 527 20.86 -2.16 6.86
CA GLY A 527 20.39 -0.80 6.60
C GLY A 527 21.02 -0.16 5.37
N ASP A 528 22.16 -0.68 4.89
CA ASP A 528 22.78 -0.21 3.65
C ASP A 528 21.84 -0.44 2.47
N THR A 529 21.89 0.48 1.51
CA THR A 529 21.11 0.41 0.27
C THR A 529 22.05 0.52 -0.91
N THR A 530 21.93 -0.40 -1.86
CA THR A 530 22.71 -0.40 -3.11
C THR A 530 21.77 -0.38 -4.30
N VAL A 531 22.04 0.50 -5.27
CA VAL A 531 21.29 0.58 -6.52
C VAL A 531 22.06 -0.14 -7.60
N LEU A 532 21.41 -1.09 -8.25
CA LEU A 532 21.94 -1.83 -9.40
C LEU A 532 21.22 -1.38 -10.66
N MET A 533 21.94 -1.29 -11.77
CA MET A 533 21.40 -1.04 -13.10
C MET A 533 21.12 -2.36 -13.80
N SER A 534 20.02 -2.46 -14.53
CA SER A 534 19.79 -3.60 -15.41
C SER A 534 20.87 -3.67 -16.48
N SER A 535 21.63 -4.77 -16.53
CA SER A 535 22.45 -5.09 -17.69
C SER A 535 21.51 -5.58 -18.79
N PHE A 536 21.51 -4.93 -19.96
CA PHE A 536 20.71 -5.37 -21.10
C PHE A 536 20.86 -6.87 -21.36
N GLY A 537 19.73 -7.58 -21.42
CA GLY A 537 19.61 -8.90 -22.04
C GLY A 537 19.38 -8.79 -23.53
#